data_AF-A0A9E3AQG7-F1
#
_entry.id   AF-A0A9E3AQG7-F1
#
_cell.length_a   1.000
_cell.length_b   1.000
_cell.length_c   1.000
_cell.angle_alpha   90.00
_cell.angle_beta   90.00
_cell.angle_gamma   90.00
#
_symmetry.space_group_name_H-M   'P 1'
#
loop_
_entity.id
_entity.type
_entity.pdbx_description
1 polymer ?
#
loop_
_entity_poly.entity_id
_entity_poly.type
_entity_poly.pdbx_seq_one_letter_code
_entity_poly.pdbx_strand_id
1 'polypeptide(L)'
;MILTWDEPKRKANIARHGLDFVDLEHFDWKSAAYQVANDGRDGRKRLMAIGELDGRAISIVFARWGAEAYSIISMRPASRKERRVKIWADLTTFLR
;
A
#
# COMPACT_ATOMS: atom_id res chain seq x y z
N MET A 1 7.61 2.16 -10.52
CA MET A 1 6.69 2.97 -9.70
C MET A 1 7.54 3.79 -8.73
N ILE A 2 7.31 5.10 -8.61
CA ILE A 2 8.02 5.92 -7.62
C ILE A 2 7.20 5.94 -6.33
N LEU A 3 7.80 5.52 -5.22
CA LEU A 3 7.20 5.57 -3.89
C LEU A 3 7.78 6.74 -3.10
N THR A 4 6.91 7.43 -2.37
CA THR A 4 7.29 8.55 -1.51
C THR A 4 6.53 8.53 -0.20
N TRP A 5 7.07 9.13 0.85
CA TRP A 5 6.44 9.30 2.14
C TRP A 5 7.09 10.45 2.91
N ASP A 6 6.36 11.01 3.86
CA ASP A 6 6.92 11.94 4.83
C ASP A 6 7.64 11.16 5.93
N GLU A 7 8.86 11.57 6.30
CA GLU A 7 9.64 10.91 7.36
C GLU A 7 8.91 10.79 8.72
N PRO A 8 8.15 11.80 9.19
CA PRO A 8 7.32 11.65 10.39
C PRO A 8 6.29 10.51 10.26
N LYS A 9 5.74 10.30 9.06
CA LYS A 9 4.76 9.24 8.79
C LYS A 9 5.42 7.87 8.79
N ARG A 10 6.59 7.73 8.17
CA ARG A 10 7.40 6.50 8.21
C ARG A 10 7.68 6.10 9.66
N LYS A 11 8.21 7.01 10.47
CA LYS A 11 8.50 6.76 11.90
C LYS A 11 7.26 6.36 12.69
N ALA A 12 6.14 7.03 12.47
CA ALA A 12 4.88 6.68 13.10
C ALA A 12 4.36 5.29 12.69
N ASN A 13 4.55 4.91 11.42
CA ASN A 13 4.19 3.58 10.93
C ASN A 13 5.05 2.49 11.56
N ILE A 14 6.38 2.69 11.65
CA ILE A 14 7.29 1.77 12.34
C ILE A 14 6.86 1.60 13.80
N ALA A 15 6.64 2.70 14.53
CA ALA A 15 6.24 2.64 15.93
C ALA A 15 4.91 1.88 16.13
N ARG A 16 3.98 2.00 15.18
CA ARG A 16 2.65 1.38 15.28
C ARG A 16 2.59 -0.07 14.80
N HIS A 17 3.36 -0.42 13.79
CA HIS A 17 3.23 -1.69 13.06
C HIS A 17 4.51 -2.51 13.00
N GLY A 18 5.66 -1.96 13.40
CA GLY A 18 6.95 -2.62 13.33
C GLY A 18 7.45 -2.88 11.91
N LEU A 19 6.91 -2.16 10.92
CA LEU A 19 7.24 -2.28 9.50
C LEU A 19 7.70 -0.94 8.95
N ASP A 20 8.79 -0.97 8.19
CA ASP A 20 9.39 0.20 7.60
C ASP A 20 9.00 0.31 6.11
N PHE A 21 8.68 1.53 5.65
CA PHE A 21 8.32 1.76 4.25
C PHE A 21 9.48 1.52 3.29
N VAL A 22 10.72 1.57 3.76
CA VAL A 22 11.89 1.26 2.91
C VAL A 22 11.86 -0.19 2.42
N ASP A 23 11.30 -1.11 3.22
CA ASP A 23 11.22 -2.54 2.87
C ASP A 23 10.28 -2.79 1.67
N LEU A 24 9.50 -1.78 1.25
CA LEU A 24 8.64 -1.86 0.06
C LEU A 24 9.43 -1.99 -1.25
N GLU A 25 10.75 -1.81 -1.23
CA GLU A 25 11.62 -2.16 -2.36
C GLU A 25 11.66 -3.67 -2.64
N HIS A 26 11.40 -4.49 -1.62
CA HIS A 26 11.36 -5.95 -1.71
C HIS A 26 9.95 -6.51 -1.86
N PHE A 27 8.92 -5.66 -1.78
CA PHE A 27 7.53 -6.08 -1.92
C PHE A 27 7.22 -6.47 -3.37
N ASP A 28 6.61 -7.64 -3.58
CA ASP A 28 6.21 -8.07 -4.92
C ASP A 28 4.91 -7.38 -5.37
N TRP A 29 5.08 -6.19 -5.94
CA TRP A 29 3.97 -5.41 -6.51
C TRP A 29 3.29 -6.13 -7.69
N LYS A 30 3.99 -7.00 -8.44
CA LYS A 30 3.40 -7.62 -9.64
C LYS A 30 2.35 -8.67 -9.29
N SER A 31 2.54 -9.39 -8.18
CA SER A 31 1.59 -10.39 -7.69
C SER A 31 0.58 -9.84 -6.68
N ALA A 32 0.68 -8.56 -6.30
CA ALA A 32 -0.22 -7.96 -5.33
C ALA A 32 -1.66 -7.87 -5.85
N ALA A 33 -2.61 -8.08 -4.95
CA ALA A 33 -4.02 -7.80 -5.19
C ALA A 33 -4.32 -6.34 -4.87
N TYR A 34 -5.09 -5.68 -5.74
CA TYR A 34 -5.41 -4.25 -5.60
C TYR A 34 -6.90 -4.02 -5.39
N GLN A 35 -7.23 -3.06 -4.53
CA GLN A 35 -8.60 -2.59 -4.32
C GLN A 35 -8.63 -1.10 -3.94
N VAL A 36 -9.81 -0.50 -4.07
CA VAL A 36 -10.08 0.83 -3.51
C VAL A 36 -10.11 0.73 -1.98
N ALA A 37 -9.46 1.68 -1.32
CA ALA A 37 -9.53 1.89 0.11
C ALA A 37 -10.45 3.09 0.42
N ASN A 38 -10.80 3.28 1.69
CA ASN A 38 -11.60 4.44 2.10
C ASN A 38 -10.92 5.74 1.66
N ASP A 39 -11.70 6.68 1.13
CA ASP A 39 -11.19 7.96 0.68
C ASP A 39 -10.45 8.70 1.80
N GLY A 40 -9.42 9.44 1.39
CA GLY A 40 -8.73 10.31 2.31
C GLY A 40 -9.60 11.47 2.75
N ARG A 41 -9.29 12.05 3.92
CA ARG A 41 -9.91 13.30 4.39
C ARG A 41 -9.66 14.48 3.44
N ASP A 42 -8.66 14.35 2.57
CA ASP A 42 -8.28 15.28 1.51
C ASP A 42 -9.06 15.05 0.20
N GLY A 43 -10.02 14.13 0.17
CA GLY A 43 -10.82 13.78 -1.01
C GLY A 43 -10.06 12.98 -2.07
N ARG A 44 -8.80 12.60 -1.82
CA ARG A 44 -8.03 11.78 -2.76
C ARG A 44 -8.43 10.30 -2.62
N LYS A 45 -8.65 9.65 -3.75
CA LYS A 45 -8.83 8.20 -3.82
C LYS A 45 -7.61 7.50 -3.25
N ARG A 46 -7.84 6.58 -2.31
CA ARG A 46 -6.81 5.71 -1.77
C ARG A 46 -6.93 4.33 -2.39
N LEU A 47 -5.78 3.73 -2.64
CA LEU A 47 -5.65 2.36 -3.10
C LEU A 47 -5.06 1.53 -1.97
N MET A 48 -5.39 0.26 -1.98
CA MET A 48 -4.77 -0.75 -1.14
C MET A 48 -4.17 -1.83 -2.03
N ALA A 49 -2.93 -2.19 -1.73
CA ALA A 49 -2.27 -3.39 -2.21
C ALA A 49 -2.19 -4.42 -1.08
N ILE A 50 -2.45 -5.68 -1.40
CA ILE A 50 -2.23 -6.81 -0.50
C ILE A 50 -1.33 -7.78 -1.24
N GLY A 51 -0.14 -8.03 -0.69
CA GLY A 51 0.87 -8.87 -1.33
C GLY A 51 1.86 -9.42 -0.32
N GLU A 52 2.97 -9.96 -0.81
CA GLU A 52 3.97 -10.64 0.00
C GLU A 52 5.23 -9.78 0.19
N LEU A 53 5.80 -9.85 1.40
CA LEU A 53 7.11 -9.33 1.76
C LEU A 53 7.73 -10.31 2.75
N ASP A 54 8.88 -10.90 2.40
CA ASP A 54 9.63 -11.85 3.24
C ASP A 54 8.77 -12.99 3.83
N GLY A 55 7.93 -13.59 2.99
CA GLY A 55 7.00 -14.67 3.33
C GLY A 55 5.76 -14.21 4.10
N ARG A 56 5.56 -12.91 4.30
CA ARG A 56 4.46 -12.35 5.09
C ARG A 56 3.50 -11.58 4.20
N ALA A 57 2.20 -11.82 4.40
CA ALA A 57 1.17 -11.04 3.74
C ALA A 57 1.07 -9.64 4.37
N ILE A 58 1.35 -8.60 3.58
CA ILE A 58 1.34 -7.19 3.96
C ILE A 58 0.21 -6.46 3.23
N SER A 59 -0.45 -5.55 3.93
CA SER A 59 -1.41 -4.60 3.38
C SER A 59 -0.78 -3.21 3.37
N ILE A 60 -0.83 -2.56 2.21
CA ILE A 60 -0.25 -1.24 1.97
C ILE A 60 -1.37 -0.33 1.49
N VAL A 61 -1.55 0.80 2.15
CA VAL A 61 -2.46 1.87 1.71
C VAL A 61 -1.64 3.01 1.15
N PHE A 62 -2.00 3.47 -0.04
CA PHE A 62 -1.27 4.51 -0.75
C PHE A 62 -2.24 5.35 -1.60
N ALA A 63 -1.78 6.53 -2.01
CA ALA A 63 -2.53 7.40 -2.91
C ALA A 63 -1.60 7.98 -3.97
N ARG A 64 -2.15 8.30 -5.14
CA ARG A 64 -1.38 8.95 -6.20
C ARG A 64 -0.91 10.34 -5.75
N TRP A 65 0.34 10.66 -6.03
CA TRP A 65 0.99 11.95 -5.77
C TRP A 65 1.52 12.53 -7.08
N GLY A 66 0.82 13.52 -7.61
CA GLY A 66 1.12 14.07 -8.93
C GLY A 66 0.95 13.03 -10.05
N ALA A 67 1.74 13.17 -11.12
CA ALA A 67 1.62 12.31 -12.29
C ALA A 67 2.35 10.95 -12.10
N GLU A 68 3.45 10.91 -11.35
CA GLU A 68 4.45 9.84 -11.44
C GLU A 68 4.68 9.05 -10.14
N ALA A 69 4.25 9.59 -9.00
CA ALA A 69 4.57 9.02 -7.69
C ALA A 69 3.32 8.54 -6.95
N TYR A 70 3.54 7.67 -5.96
CA TYR A 70 2.55 7.25 -4.99
C TYR A 70 3.04 7.53 -3.58
N SER A 71 2.22 8.24 -2.81
CA SER A 71 2.47 8.48 -1.40
C SER A 71 2.00 7.28 -0.57
N ILE A 72 2.92 6.65 0.16
CA ILE A 72 2.59 5.60 1.11
C ILE A 72 1.93 6.24 2.34
N ILE A 73 0.80 5.67 2.74
CA ILE A 73 -0.03 6.15 3.84
C ILE A 73 0.08 5.22 5.05
N SER A 74 0.08 3.90 4.82
CA SER A 74 0.19 2.90 5.87
C SER A 74 0.71 1.58 5.31
N MET A 75 1.49 0.86 6.11
CA MET A 75 1.97 -0.49 5.84
C MET A 75 1.80 -1.32 7.11
N ARG A 76 1.10 -2.44 7.00
CA ARG A 76 0.79 -3.30 8.15
C ARG A 76 0.64 -4.76 7.74
N PRO A 77 0.72 -5.71 8.68
CA PRO A 77 0.32 -7.09 8.40
C PRO A 77 -1.12 -7.14 7.86
N ALA A 78 -1.32 -7.92 6.80
CA ALA A 78 -2.64 -8.18 6.25
C ALA A 78 -3.45 -9.01 7.26
N SER A 79 -4.69 -8.60 7.51
CA SER A 79 -5.63 -9.33 8.35
C SER A 79 -6.05 -10.67 7.72
N ARG A 80 -6.65 -11.56 8.51
CA ARG A 80 -7.23 -12.82 8.00
C ARG A 80 -8.26 -12.61 6.89
N LYS A 81 -8.99 -11.48 6.91
CA LYS A 81 -9.97 -11.15 5.87
C LYS A 81 -9.26 -10.69 4.59
N GLU A 82 -8.28 -9.80 4.73
CA GLU A 82 -7.47 -9.29 3.60
C GLU A 82 -6.71 -10.42 2.89
N ARG A 83 -6.14 -11.38 3.64
CA ARG A 83 -5.47 -12.57 3.08
C ARG A 83 -6.37 -13.48 2.22
N ARG A 84 -7.70 -13.30 2.28
CA ARG A 84 -8.66 -14.08 1.50
C ARG A 84 -9.17 -13.34 0.27
N VAL A 85 -8.75 -12.09 0.06
CA VAL A 85 -9.11 -11.31 -1.13
C VAL A 85 -8.45 -11.96 -2.35
N LYS A 86 -9.26 -12.36 -3.33
CA LYS A 86 -8.84 -12.96 -4.62
C LYS A 86 -8.93 -11.97 -5.79
N ILE A 87 -9.03 -10.67 -5.53
CA ILE A 87 -9.26 -9.69 -6.59
C ILE A 87 -7.94 -9.41 -7.31
N TRP A 88 -7.80 -10.01 -8.50
CA TRP A 88 -6.72 -9.76 -9.45
C TRP A 88 -7.15 -8.66 -10.43
N ALA A 89 -7.29 -7.44 -9.94
CA ALA A 89 -7.38 -6.29 -10.82
C ALA A 89 -5.97 -5.70 -10.92
N ASP A 90 -5.45 -5.56 -12.14
CA ASP A 90 -4.22 -4.80 -12.39
C ASP A 90 -4.42 -3.36 -11.88
N LEU A 91 -3.38 -2.76 -11.30
CA LEU A 91 -3.31 -1.35 -10.90
C LEU A 91 -3.91 -0.43 -11.94
N THR A 92 -3.67 -0.70 -13.23
CA THR A 92 -4.19 0.10 -14.35
C THR A 92 -5.73 0.23 -14.35
N THR A 93 -6.44 -0.74 -13.78
CA THR A 93 -7.91 -0.75 -13.64
C THR A 93 -8.42 0.43 -12.81
N PHE A 94 -7.63 0.89 -11.82
CA PHE A 94 -8.03 1.93 -10.87
C PHE A 94 -7.46 3.31 -11.20
N LEU A 95 -6.69 3.43 -12.28
CA LEU A 95 -5.99 4.65 -12.68
C LEU A 95 -6.71 5.45 -13.80
N ARG A 96 -7.94 5.06 -14.15
CA ARG A 96 -8.82 5.80 -15.06
C ARG A 96 -9.58 6.91 -14.36
#